data_AF-A0A0F8XJZ9-F1
#
_entry.id   AF-A0A0F8XJZ9-F1
#
_cell.length_a   1.000
_cell.length_b   1.000
_cell.length_c   1.000
_cell.angle_alpha   90.00
_cell.angle_beta   90.00
_cell.angle_gamma   90.00
#
_symmetry.space_group_name_H-M   'P 1'
#
loop_
_entity.id
_entity.type
_entity.pdbx_description
1 polymer ?
#
loop_
_entity_poly.entity_id
_entity_poly.type
_entity_poly.pdbx_seq_one_letter_code
_entity_poly.pdbx_strand_id
1 'polypeptide(L)'
;MVLLSHFISCKNTVSDKIMYSTVLSKSTELEWSSPLWNSKNCISIEGDKVNSDNKMFITSRWNKNSLYFFIKVTDNDLTAYQTEQDHSKLYMDDMVEILIDTQNDKDSCWAEDDIVYHINLFGVKKDDRGSLDCITNPKWNGKADIIVSMHGTVNDTTDVDSGYLVSVIFTWDEIGLEPEKGLTMGINFANGDNDGKGL
;
A
#
# COMPACT_ATOMS: atom_id res chain seq x y z
N MET A 1 0.42 8.97 13.27
CA MET A 1 1.12 9.08 11.98
C MET A 1 2.61 8.87 12.23
N VAL A 2 3.08 7.65 12.02
CA VAL A 2 4.50 7.31 12.11
C VAL A 2 5.05 7.46 10.69
N LEU A 3 5.85 8.50 10.46
CA LEU A 3 6.53 8.74 9.19
C LEU A 3 7.85 7.96 9.20
N LEU A 4 7.84 6.76 8.63
CA LEU A 4 9.05 5.98 8.40
C LEU A 4 9.43 6.05 6.92
N SER A 5 10.28 7.01 6.56
CA SER A 5 10.86 7.13 5.22
C SER A 5 11.81 5.96 4.93
N HIS A 6 11.27 4.86 4.39
CA HIS A 6 12.09 3.76 3.88
C HIS A 6 12.39 3.97 2.40
N PHE A 7 13.67 4.21 2.10
CA PHE A 7 14.17 4.19 0.75
C PHE A 7 13.96 2.79 0.15
N ILE A 8 13.13 2.66 -0.88
CA ILE A 8 13.21 1.50 -1.79
C ILE A 8 14.43 1.70 -2.68
N SER A 9 15.63 1.53 -2.12
CA SER A 9 16.76 1.16 -2.93
C SER A 9 16.70 -0.35 -3.06
N CYS A 10 16.29 -0.85 -4.23
CA CYS A 10 16.62 -2.20 -4.65
C CYS A 10 18.15 -2.29 -4.79
N LYS A 11 18.88 -2.34 -3.67
CA LYS A 11 20.30 -2.65 -3.65
C LYS A 11 20.45 -4.13 -3.98
N ASN A 12 20.47 -4.42 -5.27
CA ASN A 12 21.01 -5.65 -5.80
C ASN A 12 22.49 -5.73 -5.43
N THR A 13 22.79 -6.57 -4.45
CA THR A 13 24.07 -7.28 -4.41
C THR A 13 23.80 -8.75 -4.14
N VAL A 14 23.30 -9.46 -5.14
CA VAL A 14 23.84 -10.76 -5.57
C VAL A 14 23.49 -10.95 -7.05
N SER A 15 24.53 -11.27 -7.82
CA SER A 15 24.53 -11.71 -9.23
C SER A 15 23.27 -12.44 -9.71
N ASP A 16 22.85 -12.11 -10.92
CA ASP A 16 22.24 -13.02 -11.90
C ASP A 16 21.41 -14.17 -11.32
N LYS A 17 20.12 -13.93 -11.07
CA LYS A 17 19.05 -14.91 -11.30
C LYS A 17 17.65 -14.32 -11.10
N ILE A 18 16.98 -14.14 -12.23
CA ILE A 18 15.54 -14.43 -12.44
C ILE A 18 14.58 -13.56 -11.63
N MET A 19 14.19 -12.43 -12.24
CA MET A 19 12.86 -11.84 -12.05
C MET A 19 11.85 -12.87 -12.54
N TYR A 20 11.10 -13.52 -11.66
CA TYR A 20 10.01 -14.39 -12.07
C TYR A 20 8.91 -13.53 -12.71
N SER A 21 8.88 -13.53 -14.04
CA SER A 21 7.71 -13.17 -14.84
C SER A 21 6.68 -14.30 -14.72
N THR A 22 6.15 -14.53 -13.52
CA THR A 22 4.86 -15.22 -13.44
C THR A 22 3.84 -14.15 -13.81
N VAL A 23 3.09 -14.37 -14.87
CA VAL A 23 1.91 -13.57 -15.20
C VAL A 23 0.99 -13.66 -13.99
N LEU A 24 1.05 -12.66 -13.11
CA LEU A 24 0.02 -12.46 -12.10
C LEU A 24 -1.20 -11.99 -12.90
N SER A 25 -2.19 -12.86 -13.02
CA SER A 25 -3.50 -12.45 -13.51
C SER A 25 -4.03 -11.37 -12.59
N LYS A 26 -4.86 -10.48 -13.11
CA LYS A 26 -5.57 -9.45 -12.33
C LYS A 26 -6.34 -10.02 -11.11
N SER A 27 -6.57 -11.34 -11.09
CA SER A 27 -7.26 -12.11 -10.05
C SER A 27 -6.35 -13.03 -9.23
N THR A 28 -5.03 -12.83 -9.20
CA THR A 28 -4.19 -13.64 -8.29
C THR A 28 -4.40 -13.15 -6.87
N GLU A 29 -5.37 -13.75 -6.17
CA GLU A 29 -5.52 -13.60 -4.73
C GLU A 29 -4.22 -14.11 -4.06
N LEU A 30 -3.58 -13.23 -3.29
CA LEU A 30 -2.45 -13.65 -2.49
C LEU A 30 -2.97 -14.35 -1.25
N GLU A 31 -2.39 -15.49 -0.92
CA GLU A 31 -2.79 -16.25 0.26
C GLU A 31 -2.04 -15.80 1.52
N TRP A 32 -2.70 -15.89 2.68
CA TRP A 32 -2.11 -15.54 3.98
C TRP A 32 -0.81 -16.31 4.28
N SER A 33 -0.78 -17.58 3.86
CA SER A 33 0.35 -18.51 4.02
C SER A 33 1.34 -18.46 2.86
N SER A 34 1.22 -17.51 1.93
CA SER A 34 2.08 -17.43 0.76
C SER A 34 3.57 -17.35 1.15
N PRO A 35 4.46 -18.12 0.52
CA PRO A 35 5.90 -18.03 0.79
C PRO A 35 6.49 -16.67 0.39
N LEU A 36 5.76 -15.85 -0.38
CA LEU A 36 6.17 -14.50 -0.77
C LEU A 36 6.47 -13.60 0.44
N TRP A 37 5.73 -13.78 1.54
CA TRP A 37 5.91 -13.00 2.77
C TRP A 37 7.28 -13.23 3.45
N ASN A 38 7.96 -14.32 3.11
CA ASN A 38 9.31 -14.64 3.61
C ASN A 38 10.41 -14.30 2.58
N SER A 39 10.07 -13.63 1.47
CA SER A 39 11.05 -13.31 0.44
C SER A 39 11.98 -12.17 0.87
N LYS A 40 13.24 -12.22 0.43
CA LYS A 40 14.24 -11.17 0.72
C LYS A 40 13.90 -9.79 0.12
N ASN A 41 12.90 -9.72 -0.74
CA ASN A 41 12.43 -8.50 -1.40
C ASN A 41 11.14 -7.98 -0.75
N CYS A 42 10.99 -8.18 0.56
CA CYS A 42 9.91 -7.61 1.35
C CYS A 42 10.44 -6.51 2.27
N ILE A 43 9.61 -5.51 2.51
CA ILE A 43 9.77 -4.53 3.56
C ILE A 43 8.85 -4.95 4.70
N SER A 44 9.33 -4.83 5.94
CA SER A 44 8.53 -5.05 7.14
C SER A 44 8.47 -3.74 7.90
N ILE A 45 7.27 -3.32 8.26
CA ILE A 45 6.99 -2.17 9.12
C ILE A 45 6.27 -2.71 10.34
N GLU A 46 6.81 -2.45 11.52
CA GLU A 46 6.16 -2.80 12.79
C GLU A 46 5.77 -1.48 13.48
N GLY A 47 4.58 -1.45 14.09
CA GLY A 47 4.15 -0.31 14.89
C GLY A 47 5.16 -0.01 16.01
N ASP A 48 5.63 1.23 16.09
CA ASP A 48 6.56 1.70 17.12
C ASP A 48 5.84 2.35 18.31
N LYS A 49 4.52 2.54 18.20
CA LYS A 49 3.67 3.05 19.28
C LYS A 49 3.36 1.96 20.30
N VAL A 50 3.42 2.34 21.57
CA VAL A 50 2.93 1.53 22.69
C VAL A 50 1.46 1.20 22.43
N ASN A 51 1.14 -0.09 22.38
CA ASN A 51 -0.17 -0.69 22.14
C ASN A 51 -0.60 -0.91 20.68
N SER A 52 0.20 -0.56 19.67
CA SER A 52 -0.07 -1.08 18.33
C SER A 52 0.47 -2.51 18.23
N ASP A 53 -0.38 -3.44 17.86
CA ASP A 53 -0.01 -4.82 17.55
C ASP A 53 0.13 -5.05 16.03
N ASN A 54 -0.10 -4.00 15.24
CA ASN A 54 -0.02 -4.06 13.80
C ASN A 54 1.38 -4.32 13.27
N LYS A 55 1.46 -5.31 12.38
CA LYS A 55 2.65 -5.65 11.61
C LYS A 55 2.34 -5.72 10.15
N MET A 56 2.98 -4.85 9.36
CA MET A 56 2.79 -4.76 7.93
C MET A 56 3.99 -5.31 7.17
N PHE A 57 3.74 -6.26 6.27
CA PHE A 57 4.70 -6.79 5.30
C PHE A 57 4.30 -6.35 3.90
N ILE A 58 5.24 -5.77 3.16
CA ILE A 58 5.00 -5.26 1.80
C ILE A 58 5.98 -5.93 0.85
N THR A 59 5.51 -6.39 -0.29
CA THR A 59 6.37 -6.75 -1.43
C THR A 59 5.79 -6.19 -2.72
N SER A 60 6.65 -5.87 -3.67
CA SER A 60 6.23 -5.35 -4.97
C SER A 60 6.68 -6.25 -6.12
N ARG A 61 5.92 -6.24 -7.21
CA ARG A 61 6.24 -6.90 -8.48
C ARG A 61 5.84 -5.98 -9.62
N TRP A 62 6.39 -6.19 -10.81
CA TRP A 62 5.93 -5.49 -11.98
C TRP A 62 6.04 -6.35 -13.24
N ASN A 63 5.25 -6.00 -14.24
CA ASN A 63 5.33 -6.52 -15.59
C ASN A 63 5.15 -5.38 -16.59
N LYS A 64 5.02 -5.69 -17.88
CA LYS A 64 4.87 -4.66 -18.93
C LYS A 64 3.65 -3.74 -18.74
N ASN A 65 2.61 -4.19 -18.02
CA ASN A 65 1.34 -3.49 -17.95
C ASN A 65 1.12 -2.79 -16.61
N SER A 66 1.67 -3.35 -15.52
CA SER A 66 1.34 -2.88 -14.18
C SER A 66 2.47 -3.06 -13.17
N LEU A 67 2.42 -2.20 -12.16
CA LEU A 67 3.11 -2.31 -10.88
C LEU A 67 2.12 -2.86 -9.84
N TYR A 68 2.58 -3.82 -9.05
CA TYR A 68 1.80 -4.52 -8.03
C TYR A 68 2.43 -4.26 -6.68
N PHE A 69 1.62 -3.89 -5.70
CA PHE A 69 1.94 -3.97 -4.28
C PHE A 69 1.07 -5.04 -3.63
N PHE A 70 1.73 -5.89 -2.85
CA PHE A 70 1.08 -6.88 -2.01
C PHE A 70 1.43 -6.58 -0.57
N ILE A 71 0.40 -6.37 0.24
CA ILE A 71 0.51 -5.93 1.62
C ILE A 71 -0.20 -6.96 2.49
N LYS A 72 0.48 -7.41 3.53
CA LYS A 72 -0.09 -8.24 4.60
C LYS A 72 0.00 -7.45 5.88
N VAL A 73 -1.13 -7.23 6.52
CA VAL A 73 -1.19 -6.62 7.85
C VAL A 73 -1.68 -7.69 8.81
N THR A 74 -0.89 -7.95 9.85
CA THR A 74 -1.35 -8.69 11.03
C THR A 74 -1.87 -7.67 12.01
N ASP A 75 -3.10 -7.91 12.48
CA ASP A 75 -3.93 -7.03 13.28
C ASP A 75 -4.93 -7.94 14.00
N ASN A 76 -5.14 -7.73 15.31
CA ASN A 76 -6.01 -8.60 16.11
C ASN A 76 -7.42 -8.04 16.30
N ASP A 77 -7.72 -6.80 15.87
CA ASP A 77 -9.04 -6.15 16.04
C ASP A 77 -9.42 -5.32 14.80
N LEU A 78 -10.05 -5.98 13.83
CA LEU A 78 -10.34 -5.36 12.53
C LEU A 78 -11.51 -4.38 12.59
N THR A 79 -11.25 -3.10 12.40
CA THR A 79 -12.21 -2.02 12.50
C THR A 79 -12.33 -1.20 11.22
N ALA A 80 -13.53 -1.14 10.63
CA ALA A 80 -13.83 -0.24 9.52
C ALA A 80 -15.31 0.14 9.44
N TYR A 81 -15.58 1.42 9.18
CA TYR A 81 -16.94 1.96 9.09
C TYR A 81 -17.20 2.73 7.79
N GLN A 82 -16.17 3.31 7.17
CA GLN A 82 -16.36 4.16 6.00
C GLN A 82 -16.58 3.32 4.74
N THR A 83 -17.68 3.57 4.04
CA THR A 83 -18.06 2.83 2.83
C THR A 83 -18.07 3.71 1.58
N GLU A 84 -17.82 5.01 1.73
CA GLU A 84 -17.87 6.01 0.66
C GLU A 84 -16.47 6.37 0.19
N GLN A 85 -16.27 6.43 -1.14
CA GLN A 85 -15.02 6.92 -1.72
C GLN A 85 -14.73 8.36 -1.25
N ASP A 86 -13.45 8.64 -1.00
CA ASP A 86 -12.94 9.96 -0.55
C ASP A 86 -13.45 10.45 0.79
N HIS A 87 -14.12 9.58 1.58
CA HIS A 87 -14.68 9.95 2.86
C HIS A 87 -13.61 10.57 3.79
N SER A 88 -13.93 11.73 4.37
CA SER A 88 -12.98 12.53 5.15
C SER A 88 -12.40 11.82 6.38
N LYS A 89 -13.07 10.76 6.86
CA LYS A 89 -12.68 9.97 8.04
C LYS A 89 -12.19 8.57 7.69
N LEU A 90 -11.83 8.30 6.43
CA LEU A 90 -11.32 6.97 6.05
C LEU A 90 -10.07 6.59 6.85
N TYR A 91 -9.28 7.58 7.26
CA TYR A 91 -8.13 7.42 8.18
C TYR A 91 -8.46 6.95 9.60
N MET A 92 -9.75 6.95 9.98
CA MET A 92 -10.21 6.40 11.25
C MET A 92 -10.53 4.91 11.17
N ASP A 93 -10.53 4.30 9.98
CA ASP A 93 -10.63 2.86 9.84
C ASP A 93 -9.21 2.25 9.82
N ASP A 94 -9.11 0.94 10.03
CA ASP A 94 -7.90 0.20 9.67
C ASP A 94 -7.68 0.28 8.17
N MET A 95 -6.44 0.58 7.83
CA MET A 95 -6.11 1.01 6.50
C MET A 95 -4.63 0.85 6.20
N VAL A 96 -4.33 0.88 4.90
CA VAL A 96 -2.99 1.07 4.36
C VAL A 96 -2.94 2.33 3.52
N GLU A 97 -1.81 3.01 3.56
CA GLU A 97 -1.53 4.18 2.74
C GLU A 97 -0.28 3.91 1.88
N ILE A 98 -0.34 4.30 0.61
CA ILE A 98 0.77 4.24 -0.34
C ILE A 98 0.96 5.65 -0.91
N LEU A 99 2.14 6.23 -0.74
CA LEU A 99 2.55 7.47 -1.38
C LEU A 99 3.63 7.14 -2.39
N ILE A 100 3.53 7.67 -3.60
CA ILE A 100 4.44 7.42 -4.71
C ILE A 100 4.88 8.77 -5.29
N ASP A 101 6.17 9.06 -5.18
CA ASP A 101 6.88 10.08 -5.95
C ASP A 101 7.47 9.36 -7.17
N THR A 102 6.80 9.48 -8.32
CA THR A 102 7.16 8.68 -9.50
C THR A 102 8.47 9.13 -10.14
N GLN A 103 8.90 10.39 -9.99
CA GLN A 103 10.21 10.85 -10.51
C GLN A 103 11.35 10.68 -9.50
N ASN A 104 11.03 10.38 -8.23
CA ASN A 104 11.98 10.29 -7.13
C ASN A 104 12.85 11.56 -7.01
N ASP A 105 12.28 12.72 -7.33
CA ASP A 105 12.98 14.00 -7.26
C ASP A 105 13.04 14.54 -5.82
N LYS A 106 12.14 14.06 -4.95
CA LYS A 106 12.02 14.43 -3.54
C LYS A 106 11.84 15.93 -3.38
N ASP A 107 11.15 16.57 -4.32
CA ASP A 107 10.84 17.97 -4.22
C ASP A 107 9.90 18.23 -3.02
N SER A 108 9.93 19.46 -2.54
CA SER A 108 8.94 20.03 -1.64
C SER A 108 7.60 20.36 -2.33
N CYS A 109 7.61 20.49 -3.65
CA CYS A 109 6.41 20.66 -4.46
C CYS A 109 5.62 19.35 -4.47
N TRP A 110 4.32 19.40 -4.16
CA TRP A 110 3.40 18.27 -4.39
C TRP A 110 2.96 18.31 -5.86
N ALA A 111 3.75 17.71 -6.74
CA ALA A 111 3.66 17.78 -8.18
C ALA A 111 2.76 16.68 -8.75
N GLU A 112 2.41 16.77 -10.04
CA GLU A 112 1.53 15.78 -10.66
C GLU A 112 2.10 14.36 -10.59
N ASP A 113 3.39 14.15 -10.41
CA ASP A 113 3.99 12.83 -10.25
C ASP A 113 3.94 12.27 -8.82
N ASP A 114 3.42 13.03 -7.85
CA ASP A 114 3.14 12.60 -6.48
C ASP A 114 1.71 12.06 -6.37
N ILE A 115 1.57 10.79 -6.03
CA ILE A 115 0.30 10.07 -5.94
C ILE A 115 0.14 9.52 -4.53
N VAL A 116 -1.05 9.60 -3.96
CA VAL A 116 -1.38 8.93 -2.69
C VAL A 116 -2.68 8.14 -2.80
N TYR A 117 -2.64 6.94 -2.22
CA TYR A 117 -3.79 6.07 -2.03
C TYR A 117 -3.90 5.70 -0.57
N HIS A 118 -5.08 5.91 0.00
CA HIS A 118 -5.45 5.49 1.33
C HIS A 118 -6.62 4.51 1.20
N ILE A 119 -6.45 3.27 1.68
CA ILE A 119 -7.36 2.16 1.40
C ILE A 119 -7.74 1.47 2.71
N ASN A 120 -9.04 1.40 3.01
CA ASN A 120 -9.53 0.69 4.20
C ASN A 120 -9.86 -0.78 3.93
N LEU A 121 -10.32 -1.49 4.98
CA LEU A 121 -10.68 -2.91 4.94
C LEU A 121 -11.79 -3.26 3.93
N PHE A 122 -12.64 -2.31 3.55
CA PHE A 122 -13.69 -2.52 2.55
C PHE A 122 -13.21 -2.26 1.11
N GLY A 123 -11.92 -1.99 0.92
CA GLY A 123 -11.34 -1.63 -0.37
C GLY A 123 -11.79 -0.25 -0.87
N VAL A 124 -12.40 0.56 0.01
CA VAL A 124 -12.77 1.93 -0.29
C VAL A 124 -11.51 2.79 -0.20
N LYS A 125 -11.34 3.66 -1.18
CA LYS A 125 -10.16 4.52 -1.26
C LYS A 125 -10.48 5.99 -1.02
N LYS A 126 -9.50 6.68 -0.47
CA LYS A 126 -9.32 8.12 -0.61
C LYS A 126 -8.00 8.34 -1.35
N ASP A 127 -8.07 9.00 -2.50
CA ASP A 127 -6.91 9.24 -3.34
C ASP A 127 -6.68 10.71 -3.62
N ASP A 128 -5.43 11.03 -3.93
CA ASP A 128 -5.00 12.39 -4.21
C ASP A 128 -3.76 12.32 -5.12
N ARG A 129 -3.52 13.42 -5.81
CA ARG A 129 -2.36 13.61 -6.67
C ARG A 129 -1.91 15.05 -6.56
N GLY A 130 -0.64 15.34 -6.72
CA GLY A 130 -0.22 16.73 -6.83
C GLY A 130 -0.67 17.40 -8.12
N SER A 131 -0.29 18.67 -8.25
CA SER A 131 -0.73 19.54 -9.34
C SER A 131 0.38 20.47 -9.78
N LEU A 132 0.20 21.11 -10.94
CA LEU A 132 1.12 22.12 -11.47
C LEU A 132 1.32 23.32 -10.53
N ASP A 133 0.37 23.56 -9.62
CA ASP A 133 0.43 24.65 -8.64
C ASP A 133 1.10 24.21 -7.32
N CYS A 134 1.75 23.03 -7.28
CA CYS A 134 2.41 22.46 -6.10
C CYS A 134 1.47 22.26 -4.90
N ILE A 135 0.22 21.88 -5.16
CA ILE A 135 -0.79 21.59 -4.15
C ILE A 135 -1.50 20.26 -4.45
N THR A 136 -2.17 19.72 -3.44
CA THR A 136 -3.11 18.59 -3.56
C THR A 136 -4.20 18.86 -4.60
N ASN A 137 -4.56 17.81 -5.35
CA ASN A 137 -5.70 17.74 -6.25
C ASN A 137 -6.61 16.57 -5.82
N PRO A 138 -7.45 16.77 -4.79
CA PRO A 138 -8.27 15.71 -4.21
C PRO A 138 -9.48 15.36 -5.10
N LYS A 139 -9.57 15.96 -6.29
CA LYS A 139 -10.55 15.59 -7.33
C LYS A 139 -9.98 14.59 -8.33
N TRP A 140 -8.67 14.36 -8.30
CA TRP A 140 -8.07 13.28 -9.06
C TRP A 140 -8.66 11.95 -8.57
N ASN A 141 -8.96 11.07 -9.51
CA ASN A 141 -9.56 9.76 -9.23
C ASN A 141 -8.77 8.73 -10.02
N GLY A 142 -7.75 8.20 -9.37
CA GLY A 142 -6.92 7.12 -9.86
C GLY A 142 -7.71 5.83 -10.07
N LYS A 143 -7.12 4.95 -10.87
CA LYS A 143 -7.76 3.76 -11.44
C LYS A 143 -7.09 2.47 -10.98
N ALA A 144 -6.25 2.53 -9.95
CA ALA A 144 -5.59 1.34 -9.43
C ALA A 144 -6.65 0.32 -9.01
N ASP A 145 -6.44 -0.94 -9.39
CA ASP A 145 -7.31 -2.02 -8.94
C ASP A 145 -6.92 -2.39 -7.51
N ILE A 146 -7.92 -2.50 -6.64
CA ILE A 146 -7.76 -2.78 -5.21
C ILE A 146 -8.51 -4.06 -4.89
N ILE A 147 -7.82 -5.00 -4.22
CA ILE A 147 -8.40 -6.24 -3.72
C ILE A 147 -8.03 -6.36 -2.25
N VAL A 148 -9.03 -6.49 -1.39
CA VAL A 148 -8.85 -6.71 0.05
C VAL A 148 -9.41 -8.07 0.44
N SER A 149 -8.65 -8.84 1.21
CA SER A 149 -9.09 -10.12 1.78
C SER A 149 -8.92 -10.07 3.30
N MET A 150 -10.03 -10.27 4.01
CA MET A 150 -10.06 -10.26 5.47
C MET A 150 -9.78 -11.66 6.04
N HIS A 151 -8.99 -11.73 7.10
CA HIS A 151 -8.72 -12.94 7.86
C HIS A 151 -9.16 -12.74 9.31
N GLY A 152 -10.48 -12.57 9.48
CA GLY A 152 -11.09 -12.19 10.75
C GLY A 152 -12.53 -11.71 10.57
N THR A 153 -13.10 -11.07 11.58
CA THR A 153 -14.45 -10.49 11.56
C THR A 153 -14.44 -8.98 11.83
N VAL A 154 -14.82 -8.20 10.82
CA VAL A 154 -14.78 -6.73 10.91
C VAL A 154 -15.81 -6.21 11.91
N ASN A 155 -15.36 -5.37 12.85
CA ASN A 155 -16.09 -4.71 13.93
C ASN A 155 -16.64 -5.67 15.02
N ASP A 156 -16.05 -6.86 15.22
CA ASP A 156 -16.36 -7.73 16.36
C ASP A 156 -15.23 -7.72 17.39
N THR A 157 -15.25 -6.74 18.29
CA THR A 157 -14.25 -6.61 19.37
C THR A 157 -14.24 -7.77 20.40
N THR A 158 -15.03 -8.83 20.20
CA THR A 158 -15.12 -9.99 21.12
C THR A 158 -14.30 -11.20 20.67
N ASP A 159 -13.79 -11.21 19.45
CA ASP A 159 -12.88 -12.25 18.96
C ASP A 159 -11.43 -11.74 18.82
N VAL A 160 -10.60 -12.50 18.11
CA VAL A 160 -9.21 -12.16 17.83
C VAL A 160 -8.97 -12.48 16.38
N ASP A 161 -8.65 -11.45 15.62
CA ASP A 161 -8.41 -11.55 14.19
C ASP A 161 -6.97 -11.98 13.88
N SER A 162 -6.75 -12.40 12.63
CA SER A 162 -5.39 -12.60 12.12
C SER A 162 -4.87 -11.38 11.36
N GLY A 163 -5.77 -10.59 10.78
CA GLY A 163 -5.45 -9.39 10.01
C GLY A 163 -6.06 -9.41 8.59
N TYR A 164 -5.37 -8.80 7.63
CA TYR A 164 -5.87 -8.65 6.26
C TYR A 164 -4.77 -8.56 5.20
N LEU A 165 -5.17 -8.79 3.96
CA LEU A 165 -4.31 -8.68 2.78
C LEU A 165 -4.86 -7.60 1.84
N VAL A 166 -3.97 -6.78 1.30
CA VAL A 166 -4.29 -5.77 0.28
C VAL A 166 -3.40 -5.98 -0.95
N SER A 167 -4.03 -6.08 -2.12
CA SER A 167 -3.34 -6.00 -3.40
C SER A 167 -3.72 -4.70 -4.08
N VAL A 168 -2.71 -3.90 -4.47
CA VAL A 168 -2.91 -2.65 -5.22
C VAL A 168 -2.18 -2.75 -6.55
N ILE A 169 -2.90 -2.54 -7.64
CA ILE A 169 -2.39 -2.73 -9.00
C ILE A 169 -2.47 -1.40 -9.74
N PHE A 170 -1.33 -0.75 -9.90
CA PHE A 170 -1.21 0.47 -10.68
C PHE A 170 -0.88 0.14 -12.13
N THR A 171 -1.63 0.71 -13.08
CA THR A 171 -1.19 0.70 -14.49
C THR A 171 -0.02 1.65 -14.67
N TRP A 172 0.91 1.30 -15.56
CA TRP A 172 2.01 2.19 -15.89
C TRP A 172 1.55 3.52 -16.49
N ASP A 173 0.42 3.52 -17.20
CA ASP A 173 -0.25 4.74 -17.68
C ASP A 173 -0.67 5.68 -16.54
N GLU A 174 -1.14 5.13 -15.42
CA GLU A 174 -1.51 5.91 -14.24
C GLU A 174 -0.29 6.48 -13.51
N ILE A 175 0.77 5.67 -13.42
CA ILE A 175 2.08 6.08 -12.90
C ILE A 175 2.74 7.13 -13.80
N GLY A 176 2.41 7.15 -15.10
CA GLY A 176 3.01 8.08 -16.07
C GLY A 176 4.41 7.69 -16.52
N LEU A 177 4.80 6.42 -16.36
CA LEU A 177 6.13 5.90 -16.69
C LEU A 177 6.02 4.61 -17.51
N GLU A 178 7.06 4.27 -18.26
CA GLU A 178 7.18 2.97 -18.91
C GLU A 178 8.03 2.02 -18.04
N PRO A 179 7.67 0.73 -17.91
CA PRO A 179 8.43 -0.21 -17.12
C PRO A 179 9.78 -0.53 -17.75
N GLU A 180 10.85 -0.26 -17.02
CA GLU A 180 12.20 -0.69 -17.40
C GLU A 180 13.02 -1.18 -16.21
N LYS A 181 13.99 -2.05 -16.50
CA LYS A 181 14.92 -2.55 -15.49
C LYS A 181 15.81 -1.40 -15.03
N GLY A 182 15.76 -1.08 -13.74
CA GLY A 182 16.57 -0.02 -13.14
C GLY A 182 15.79 1.27 -12.87
N LEU A 183 14.53 1.35 -13.32
CA LEU A 183 13.62 2.42 -12.93
C LEU A 183 13.54 2.52 -11.40
N THR A 184 13.59 3.75 -10.89
CA THR A 184 13.56 4.06 -9.46
C THR A 184 12.47 5.09 -9.19
N MET A 185 11.67 4.85 -8.15
CA MET A 185 10.61 5.75 -7.66
C MET A 185 10.78 5.94 -6.15
N GLY A 186 10.33 7.08 -5.63
CA GLY A 186 10.19 7.33 -4.21
C GLY A 186 8.86 6.73 -3.75
N ILE A 187 8.87 5.88 -2.71
CA ILE A 187 7.64 5.28 -2.20
C ILE A 187 7.68 5.32 -0.68
N ASN A 188 6.54 5.68 -0.07
CA ASN A 188 6.31 5.59 1.36
C ASN A 188 5.04 4.78 1.63
N PHE A 189 5.00 4.12 2.79
CA PHE A 189 3.85 3.35 3.24
C PHE A 189 3.46 3.77 4.65
N ALA A 190 2.16 3.75 4.93
CA ALA A 190 1.65 3.85 6.29
C ALA A 190 0.58 2.78 6.54
N ASN A 191 0.33 2.51 7.81
CA ASN A 191 -0.77 1.67 8.27
C ASN A 191 -1.51 2.44 9.37
N GLY A 192 -2.84 2.46 9.25
CA GLY A 192 -3.75 2.92 10.30
C GLY A 192 -4.26 1.72 11.09
N ASP A 193 -4.42 1.95 12.38
CA ASP A 193 -4.79 0.99 13.42
C ASP A 193 -5.86 1.67 14.29
N ASN A 194 -7.02 1.03 14.40
CA ASN A 194 -8.15 1.48 15.20
C ASN A 194 -8.80 0.35 16.02
N ASP A 195 -8.17 -0.03 17.13
CA ASP A 195 -8.80 -0.89 18.16
C ASP A 195 -9.92 -0.22 19.00
N GLY A 196 -10.55 0.86 18.54
CA GLY A 196 -11.48 1.66 19.34
C GLY A 196 -10.84 2.38 20.55
N LYS A 197 -9.51 2.33 20.69
CA LYS A 197 -8.72 3.07 21.70
C LYS A 197 -8.08 4.34 21.15
N GLY A 198 -8.52 4.78 19.97
CA GLY A 198 -7.86 5.77 19.11
C GLY A 198 -7.17 6.94 19.84
N LEU A 199 -5.84 7.02 19.65
CA LEU A 199 -5.04 8.25 19.57
C LEU A 199 -3.90 8.11 18.53
#